data_AF-A0AAD9NEW2-F1
#
_entry.id   AF-A0AAD9NEW2-F1
#
_cell.length_a   1.000
_cell.length_b   1.000
_cell.length_c   1.000
_cell.angle_alpha   90.00
_cell.angle_beta   90.00
_cell.angle_gamma   90.00
#
_symmetry.space_group_name_H-M   'P 1'
#
loop_
_entity.id
_entity.type
_entity.pdbx_description
1 polymer ?
#
loop_
_entity_poly.entity_id
_entity_poly.type
_entity_poly.pdbx_seq_one_letter_code
_entity_poly.pdbx_strand_id
1 'polypeptide(L)'
;HGPFSHLFEKFLHTFPDKATYKHETASVKMFDHLVKENKLENDFAVWNLNKDDIKFIKNLIDSSSKTNIAEQVRKLILNASQTTIGHLKTTNILYINNSEDDRVKEKPFLFEIVANKRNGIDVDKWDYFARDCYHLGITSHFDLHRFMKLCRVVDVDGEKQICYRDKEMDNIYDMYHTRSMLHRRAYKHKTTMIIEYMIDEAFKLANDYILTKGKTGYRISECIDDLDAYTKLTDYLYHRILYSTEDDLSQAREILERIESRNLYRFIGEAKYKQQQQQPKSITQASDKIPGMISDIVKCDESNVIKDADIVLLSMTIDYGKKDKNPVDDVKFYKKKDPEKASSIDKNQ
;
A
#
# COMPACT_ATOMS: atom_id res chain seq x y z
N HIS A 1 -6.90 5.02 -7.05
CA HIS A 1 -7.09 5.37 -5.64
C HIS A 1 -8.41 6.12 -5.48
N GLY A 2 -8.97 6.14 -4.27
CA GLY A 2 -10.12 7.01 -3.92
C GLY A 2 -9.64 8.33 -3.28
N PRO A 3 -10.58 9.13 -2.75
CA PRO A 3 -10.27 10.44 -2.17
C PRO A 3 -9.15 10.41 -1.13
N PHE A 4 -8.19 11.32 -1.18
CA PHE A 4 -7.06 11.38 -0.24
C PHE A 4 -6.26 10.06 -0.14
N SER A 5 -6.23 9.27 -1.22
CA SER A 5 -5.39 8.07 -1.37
C SER A 5 -5.55 7.02 -0.26
N HIS A 6 -4.57 6.90 0.65
CA HIS A 6 -4.58 5.91 1.73
C HIS A 6 -5.61 6.20 2.82
N LEU A 7 -6.10 7.44 2.94
CA LEU A 7 -7.18 7.78 3.86
C LEU A 7 -8.44 7.02 3.47
N PHE A 8 -8.85 7.05 2.20
CA PHE A 8 -10.07 6.38 1.76
C PHE A 8 -10.03 4.86 1.94
N GLU A 9 -8.85 4.24 1.78
CA GLU A 9 -8.68 2.82 2.10
C GLU A 9 -8.94 2.54 3.59
N LYS A 10 -8.42 3.37 4.51
CA LYS A 10 -8.72 3.26 5.94
C LYS A 10 -10.19 3.50 6.26
N PHE A 11 -10.80 4.48 5.60
CA PHE A 11 -12.24 4.76 5.72
C PHE A 11 -13.07 3.53 5.36
N LEU A 12 -12.78 2.90 4.21
CA LEU A 12 -13.46 1.68 3.79
C LEU A 12 -13.26 0.52 4.77
N HIS A 13 -12.07 0.38 5.37
CA HIS A 13 -11.81 -0.68 6.35
C HIS A 13 -12.65 -0.57 7.63
N THR A 14 -13.34 0.56 7.84
CA THR A 14 -14.29 0.69 8.96
C THR A 14 -15.63 -0.02 8.71
N PHE A 15 -15.91 -0.40 7.45
CA PHE A 15 -17.09 -1.18 7.07
C PHE A 15 -16.72 -2.67 6.98
N PRO A 16 -17.41 -3.57 7.73
CA PRO A 16 -17.04 -4.99 7.80
C PRO A 16 -16.98 -5.70 6.45
N ASP A 17 -17.88 -5.38 5.52
CA ASP A 17 -17.93 -5.95 4.17
C ASP A 17 -16.82 -5.43 3.24
N LYS A 18 -16.13 -4.35 3.63
CA LYS A 18 -15.04 -3.73 2.88
C LYS A 18 -13.68 -3.83 3.58
N ALA A 19 -13.58 -4.55 4.70
CA ALA A 19 -12.35 -4.70 5.49
C ALA A 19 -11.16 -5.29 4.70
N THR A 20 -11.42 -6.03 3.61
CA THR A 20 -10.38 -6.61 2.74
C THR A 20 -10.10 -5.77 1.50
N TYR A 21 -10.69 -4.59 1.36
CA TYR A 21 -10.47 -3.70 0.23
C TYR A 21 -8.98 -3.34 0.10
N LYS A 22 -8.51 -3.29 -1.14
CA LYS A 22 -7.16 -2.84 -1.50
C LYS A 22 -7.22 -1.99 -2.75
N HIS A 23 -6.46 -0.91 -2.78
CA HIS A 23 -6.44 -0.01 -3.93
C HIS A 23 -5.86 -0.70 -5.17
N GLU A 24 -4.97 -1.69 -5.05
CA GLU A 24 -4.44 -2.44 -6.20
C GLU A 24 -5.55 -3.24 -6.91
N THR A 25 -6.41 -3.92 -6.16
CA THR A 25 -7.55 -4.65 -6.73
C THR A 25 -8.55 -3.69 -7.38
N ALA A 26 -8.75 -2.50 -6.79
CA ALA A 26 -9.56 -1.45 -7.39
C ALA A 26 -8.95 -0.90 -8.69
N SER A 27 -7.63 -0.74 -8.75
CA SER A 27 -6.91 -0.32 -9.98
C SER A 27 -7.09 -1.31 -11.11
N VAL A 28 -7.08 -2.62 -10.83
CA VAL A 28 -7.35 -3.66 -11.83
C VAL A 28 -8.79 -3.55 -12.38
N LYS A 29 -9.78 -3.37 -11.50
CA LYS A 29 -11.18 -3.17 -11.92
C LYS A 29 -11.35 -1.88 -12.74
N MET A 30 -10.72 -0.80 -12.31
CA MET A 30 -10.79 0.49 -13.00
C MET A 30 -10.09 0.44 -14.37
N PHE A 31 -8.99 -0.31 -14.50
CA PHE A 31 -8.35 -0.54 -15.79
C PHE A 31 -9.27 -1.27 -16.77
N ASP A 32 -9.96 -2.35 -16.33
CA ASP A 32 -10.95 -3.03 -17.18
C ASP A 32 -12.07 -2.08 -17.63
N HIS A 33 -12.58 -1.25 -16.72
CA HIS A 33 -13.61 -0.27 -17.02
C HIS A 33 -13.12 0.81 -17.99
N LEU A 34 -11.91 1.34 -17.77
CA LEU A 34 -11.28 2.31 -18.66
C LEU A 34 -11.12 1.75 -20.08
N VAL A 35 -10.65 0.52 -20.22
CA VAL A 35 -10.48 -0.13 -21.53
C VAL A 35 -11.82 -0.28 -22.23
N LYS A 36 -12.82 -0.82 -21.51
CA LYS A 36 -14.15 -1.10 -22.07
C LYS A 36 -14.92 0.15 -22.46
N GLU A 37 -15.04 1.13 -21.56
CA GLU A 37 -15.87 2.33 -21.80
C GLU A 37 -15.29 3.23 -22.90
N ASN A 38 -13.96 3.23 -23.06
CA ASN A 38 -13.28 3.99 -24.10
C ASN A 38 -12.99 3.17 -25.36
N LYS A 39 -13.39 1.88 -25.40
CA LYS A 39 -13.20 0.97 -26.55
C LYS A 39 -11.73 0.86 -26.99
N LEU A 40 -10.81 0.83 -26.02
CA LEU A 40 -9.37 0.89 -26.27
C LEU A 40 -8.80 -0.41 -26.85
N GLU A 41 -9.58 -1.49 -26.91
CA GLU A 41 -9.13 -2.75 -27.50
C GLU A 41 -8.73 -2.59 -28.97
N ASN A 42 -9.40 -1.69 -29.69
CA ASN A 42 -9.04 -1.38 -31.08
C ASN A 42 -7.70 -0.65 -31.16
N ASP A 43 -7.47 0.33 -30.28
CA ASP A 43 -6.20 1.07 -30.23
C ASP A 43 -5.04 0.15 -29.82
N PHE A 44 -5.28 -0.75 -28.87
CA PHE A 44 -4.31 -1.78 -28.47
C PHE A 44 -3.97 -2.72 -29.63
N ALA A 45 -4.96 -3.14 -30.42
CA ALA A 45 -4.74 -3.99 -31.58
C ALA A 45 -3.86 -3.33 -32.65
N VAL A 46 -3.96 -2.00 -32.84
CA VAL A 46 -3.06 -1.25 -33.75
C VAL A 46 -1.59 -1.42 -33.36
N TRP A 47 -1.30 -1.59 -32.07
CA TRP A 47 0.04 -1.83 -31.54
C TRP A 47 0.36 -3.32 -31.30
N ASN A 48 -0.41 -4.23 -31.89
CA ASN A 48 -0.30 -5.69 -31.72
C ASN A 48 -0.46 -6.17 -30.27
N LEU A 49 -1.19 -5.43 -29.44
CA LEU A 49 -1.53 -5.83 -28.08
C LEU A 49 -2.86 -6.57 -28.08
N ASN A 50 -2.92 -7.69 -27.37
CA ASN A 50 -4.08 -8.58 -27.34
C ASN A 50 -4.64 -8.78 -25.91
N LYS A 51 -5.62 -9.67 -25.77
CA LYS A 51 -6.26 -9.94 -24.46
C LYS A 51 -5.29 -10.51 -23.43
N ASP A 52 -4.28 -11.25 -23.85
CA ASP A 52 -3.25 -11.77 -22.94
C ASP A 52 -2.33 -10.64 -22.45
N ASP A 53 -2.07 -9.60 -23.26
CA ASP A 53 -1.36 -8.39 -22.80
C ASP A 53 -2.16 -7.62 -21.75
N ILE A 54 -3.47 -7.44 -21.97
CA ILE A 54 -4.36 -6.81 -20.98
C ILE A 54 -4.34 -7.60 -19.67
N LYS A 55 -4.43 -8.93 -19.75
CA LYS A 55 -4.31 -9.83 -18.60
C LYS A 55 -2.94 -9.69 -17.94
N PHE A 56 -1.87 -9.62 -18.72
CA PHE A 56 -0.50 -9.45 -18.23
C PHE A 56 -0.33 -8.14 -17.45
N ILE A 57 -0.80 -7.01 -17.99
CA ILE A 57 -0.79 -5.70 -17.33
C ILE A 57 -1.48 -5.77 -15.97
N LYS A 58 -2.66 -6.38 -15.89
CA LYS A 58 -3.39 -6.56 -14.62
C LYS A 58 -2.58 -7.33 -13.59
N ASN A 59 -1.85 -8.36 -14.02
CA ASN A 59 -0.99 -9.13 -13.13
C ASN A 59 0.28 -8.39 -12.68
N LEU A 60 0.77 -7.43 -13.49
CA LEU A 60 1.87 -6.54 -13.08
C LEU A 60 1.44 -5.58 -11.96
N ILE A 61 0.15 -5.21 -11.91
CA ILE A 61 -0.44 -4.33 -10.89
C ILE A 61 -0.77 -5.14 -9.62
N ASP A 62 -1.57 -6.19 -9.78
CA ASP A 62 -2.07 -7.01 -8.68
C ASP A 62 -1.99 -8.50 -9.01
N SER A 63 -0.92 -9.15 -8.53
CA SER A 63 -0.78 -10.59 -8.60
C SER A 63 -1.66 -11.35 -7.58
N SER A 64 -2.41 -10.64 -6.72
CA SER A 64 -3.24 -11.25 -5.67
C SER A 64 -4.53 -11.91 -6.18
N SER A 65 -4.95 -11.60 -7.40
CA SER A 65 -6.08 -12.26 -8.08
C SER A 65 -5.95 -13.78 -8.20
N LYS A 66 -4.79 -14.35 -7.83
CA LYS A 66 -4.53 -15.80 -7.78
C LYS A 66 -3.87 -16.29 -6.50
N THR A 67 -3.90 -15.50 -5.42
CA THR A 67 -3.46 -15.93 -4.07
C THR A 67 -4.16 -17.23 -3.64
N ASN A 68 -5.37 -17.49 -4.14
CA ASN A 68 -6.15 -18.69 -3.83
C ASN A 68 -5.45 -20.01 -4.21
N ILE A 69 -4.67 -20.06 -5.29
CA ILE A 69 -3.93 -21.28 -5.68
C ILE A 69 -2.68 -21.45 -4.80
N ALA A 70 -1.92 -20.37 -4.58
CA ALA A 70 -0.74 -20.42 -3.72
C ALA A 70 -1.10 -20.70 -2.25
N GLU A 71 -2.25 -20.21 -1.78
CA GLU A 71 -2.76 -20.43 -0.42
C GLU A 71 -3.40 -21.81 -0.25
N GLN A 72 -4.07 -22.35 -1.28
CA GLN A 72 -4.48 -23.75 -1.34
C GLN A 72 -3.28 -24.71 -1.37
N VAL A 73 -2.27 -24.43 -2.21
CA VAL A 73 -1.03 -25.21 -2.28
C VAL A 73 -0.25 -25.08 -0.97
N ARG A 74 -0.21 -23.90 -0.35
CA ARG A 74 0.43 -23.70 0.96
C ARG A 74 -0.31 -24.42 2.09
N LYS A 75 -1.65 -24.45 2.09
CA LYS A 75 -2.46 -25.28 3.01
C LYS A 75 -2.23 -26.78 2.80
N LEU A 76 -2.12 -27.23 1.55
CA LEU A 76 -1.82 -28.62 1.21
C LEU A 76 -0.39 -29.01 1.63
N ILE A 77 0.59 -28.12 1.46
CA ILE A 77 1.99 -28.33 1.87
C ILE A 77 2.15 -28.24 3.39
N LEU A 78 1.43 -27.36 4.09
CA LEU A 78 1.44 -27.27 5.56
C LEU A 78 0.82 -28.52 6.23
N ASN A 79 -0.01 -29.26 5.51
CA ASN A 79 -0.56 -30.55 5.93
C ASN A 79 0.36 -31.74 5.60
N ALA A 80 1.47 -31.52 4.88
CA ALA A 80 2.52 -32.50 4.66
C ALA A 80 3.71 -32.21 5.61
N SER A 81 4.29 -33.26 6.19
CA SER A 81 5.25 -33.22 7.31
C SER A 81 6.34 -32.13 7.25
N GLN A 82 6.68 -31.59 8.43
CA GLN A 82 7.45 -30.37 8.75
C GLN A 82 8.89 -30.23 8.21
N THR A 83 9.36 -30.99 7.22
CA THR A 83 10.79 -30.99 6.80
C THR A 83 11.12 -30.18 5.54
N THR A 84 10.21 -29.36 5.00
CA THR A 84 10.50 -28.58 3.77
C THR A 84 9.96 -27.15 3.82
N ILE A 85 10.16 -26.43 4.94
CA ILE A 85 9.63 -25.06 5.13
C ILE A 85 10.70 -23.98 4.89
N GLY A 86 11.92 -24.35 4.46
CA GLY A 86 12.99 -23.40 4.17
C GLY A 86 12.98 -22.77 2.76
N HIS A 87 12.08 -23.20 1.86
CA HIS A 87 12.16 -22.89 0.42
C HIS A 87 10.82 -22.51 -0.22
N LEU A 88 9.90 -21.91 0.54
CA LEU A 88 8.65 -21.42 -0.02
C LEU A 88 8.90 -20.17 -0.88
N LYS A 89 9.22 -20.48 -2.14
CA LYS A 89 9.11 -19.66 -3.35
C LYS A 89 7.97 -18.64 -3.21
N THR A 90 8.30 -17.36 -3.36
CA THR A 90 7.38 -16.23 -3.39
C THR A 90 6.19 -16.52 -4.31
N THR A 91 5.00 -16.03 -3.96
CA THR A 91 3.71 -16.22 -4.67
C THR A 91 3.81 -16.04 -6.19
N ASN A 92 4.73 -15.17 -6.65
CA ASN A 92 5.03 -14.95 -8.06
C ASN A 92 5.56 -16.21 -8.78
N ILE A 93 6.42 -17.02 -8.15
CA ILE A 93 7.07 -18.18 -8.79
C ILE A 93 6.06 -19.30 -9.08
N LEU A 94 5.10 -19.51 -8.18
CA LEU A 94 4.00 -20.46 -8.38
C LEU A 94 3.08 -20.04 -9.54
N TYR A 95 2.88 -18.73 -9.72
CA TYR A 95 2.11 -18.18 -10.83
C TYR A 95 2.87 -18.31 -12.15
N ILE A 96 4.15 -17.93 -12.16
CA ILE A 96 5.03 -18.02 -13.32
C ILE A 96 5.05 -19.45 -13.88
N ASN A 97 5.23 -20.44 -13.02
CA ASN A 97 5.33 -21.84 -13.44
C ASN A 97 4.01 -22.44 -13.94
N ASN A 98 2.85 -21.94 -13.48
CA ASN A 98 1.52 -22.45 -13.84
C ASN A 98 0.78 -21.58 -14.86
N SER A 99 1.42 -20.53 -15.39
CA SER A 99 0.81 -19.66 -16.41
C SER A 99 0.77 -20.36 -17.77
N GLU A 100 -0.38 -20.32 -18.45
CA GLU A 100 -0.48 -20.76 -19.85
C GLU A 100 0.13 -19.74 -20.83
N ASP A 101 0.42 -18.52 -20.37
CA ASP A 101 1.14 -17.50 -21.14
C ASP A 101 2.65 -17.70 -20.99
N ASP A 102 3.31 -18.13 -22.07
CA ASP A 102 4.74 -18.43 -22.12
C ASP A 102 5.62 -17.20 -21.81
N ARG A 103 5.11 -15.98 -22.03
CA ARG A 103 5.85 -14.75 -21.68
C ARG A 103 6.05 -14.62 -20.18
N VAL A 104 5.07 -15.08 -19.40
CA VAL A 104 5.14 -15.10 -17.94
C VAL A 104 6.23 -16.07 -17.48
N LYS A 105 6.37 -17.22 -18.15
CA LYS A 105 7.40 -18.24 -17.88
C LYS A 105 8.79 -17.79 -18.29
N GLU A 106 8.93 -17.19 -19.47
CA GLU A 106 10.23 -16.82 -20.04
C GLU A 106 10.80 -15.50 -19.51
N LYS A 107 9.94 -14.57 -19.09
CA LYS A 107 10.31 -13.22 -18.65
C LYS A 107 9.78 -12.86 -17.25
N PRO A 108 10.02 -13.69 -16.22
CA PRO A 108 9.51 -13.45 -14.87
C PRO A 108 10.02 -12.15 -14.23
N PHE A 109 11.22 -11.69 -14.61
CA PHE A 109 11.77 -10.39 -14.20
C PHE A 109 10.87 -9.18 -14.50
N LEU A 110 9.92 -9.28 -15.45
CA LEU A 110 8.99 -8.17 -15.73
C LEU A 110 8.06 -7.88 -14.54
N PHE A 111 7.74 -8.88 -13.71
CA PHE A 111 6.95 -8.71 -12.48
C PHE A 111 7.70 -7.96 -11.36
N GLU A 112 9.00 -7.71 -11.54
CA GLU A 112 9.85 -6.99 -10.60
C GLU A 112 9.94 -5.50 -10.92
N ILE A 113 9.28 -5.03 -12.00
CA ILE A 113 9.35 -3.64 -12.47
C ILE A 113 8.26 -2.77 -11.83
N VAL A 114 6.99 -3.13 -11.99
CA VAL A 114 5.83 -2.27 -11.64
C VAL A 114 5.47 -2.38 -10.16
N ALA A 115 5.24 -3.60 -9.67
CA ALA A 115 4.89 -3.86 -8.27
C ALA A 115 5.66 -5.08 -7.76
N ASN A 116 6.88 -4.85 -7.29
CA ASN A 116 7.80 -5.92 -6.96
C ASN A 116 7.43 -6.58 -5.63
N LYS A 117 6.68 -7.70 -5.68
CA LYS A 117 6.27 -8.42 -4.47
C LYS A 117 7.41 -9.21 -3.78
N ARG A 118 8.57 -9.38 -4.44
CA ARG A 118 9.73 -10.10 -3.87
C ARG A 118 10.49 -9.23 -2.88
N ASN A 119 10.85 -8.02 -3.31
CA ASN A 119 11.62 -7.13 -2.46
C ASN A 119 11.09 -5.69 -2.35
N GLY A 120 10.12 -5.32 -3.16
CA GLY A 120 9.58 -3.97 -3.16
C GLY A 120 10.50 -2.95 -3.81
N ILE A 121 11.56 -3.36 -4.53
CA ILE A 121 12.32 -2.45 -5.38
C ILE A 121 11.60 -2.38 -6.73
N ASP A 122 10.85 -1.30 -6.96
CA ASP A 122 10.01 -1.08 -8.15
C ASP A 122 10.00 0.39 -8.54
N VAL A 123 9.56 0.67 -9.77
CA VAL A 123 9.55 2.02 -10.35
C VAL A 123 8.55 2.96 -9.67
N ASP A 124 7.52 2.42 -9.03
CA ASP A 124 6.56 3.19 -8.21
C ASP A 124 7.29 3.98 -7.11
N LYS A 125 8.16 3.30 -6.36
CA LYS A 125 8.99 3.92 -5.31
C LYS A 125 9.94 4.96 -5.84
N TRP A 126 10.55 4.69 -6.98
CA TRP A 126 11.52 5.59 -7.57
C TRP A 126 10.88 6.93 -7.94
N ASP A 127 9.67 6.89 -8.52
CA ASP A 127 8.93 8.10 -8.86
C ASP A 127 8.49 8.84 -7.60
N TYR A 128 7.77 8.19 -6.68
CA TYR A 128 7.22 8.91 -5.54
C TYR A 128 8.32 9.40 -4.58
N PHE A 129 9.46 8.73 -4.46
CA PHE A 129 10.59 9.28 -3.70
C PHE A 129 11.07 10.59 -4.31
N ALA A 130 11.32 10.63 -5.62
CA ALA A 130 11.79 11.83 -6.29
C ALA A 130 10.75 12.96 -6.23
N ARG A 131 9.49 12.63 -6.55
CA ARG A 131 8.36 13.55 -6.55
C ARG A 131 8.08 14.12 -5.15
N ASP A 132 7.96 13.27 -4.15
CA ASP A 132 7.58 13.70 -2.80
C ASP A 132 8.73 14.45 -2.13
N CYS A 133 9.97 13.99 -2.30
CA CYS A 133 11.15 14.72 -1.83
C CYS A 133 11.19 16.15 -2.41
N TYR A 134 10.93 16.30 -3.71
CA TYR A 134 10.86 17.60 -4.36
C TYR A 134 9.76 18.49 -3.77
N HIS A 135 8.52 18.00 -3.68
CA HIS A 135 7.38 18.80 -3.21
C HIS A 135 7.41 19.07 -1.69
N LEU A 136 8.03 18.18 -0.90
CA LEU A 136 8.15 18.34 0.56
C LEU A 136 9.42 19.09 0.98
N GLY A 137 10.35 19.39 0.05
CA GLY A 137 11.64 19.98 0.38
C GLY A 137 12.54 19.06 1.21
N ILE A 138 12.45 17.74 0.99
CA ILE A 138 13.28 16.73 1.64
C ILE A 138 14.30 16.21 0.62
N THR A 139 15.56 16.04 1.01
CA THR A 139 16.57 15.46 0.12
C THR A 139 16.47 13.93 0.08
N SER A 140 16.35 13.35 -1.12
CA SER A 140 16.56 11.93 -1.36
C SER A 140 18.05 11.64 -1.57
N HIS A 141 18.56 10.59 -0.96
CA HIS A 141 19.94 10.12 -1.16
C HIS A 141 20.04 8.98 -2.19
N PHE A 142 18.89 8.51 -2.70
CA PHE A 142 18.85 7.44 -3.69
C PHE A 142 19.17 7.97 -5.10
N ASP A 143 20.29 7.51 -5.68
CA ASP A 143 20.69 7.85 -7.05
C ASP A 143 20.06 6.86 -8.06
N LEU A 144 18.86 7.22 -8.50
CA LEU A 144 18.07 6.44 -9.47
C LEU A 144 18.79 6.23 -10.80
N HIS A 145 19.38 7.29 -11.37
CA HIS A 145 19.96 7.22 -12.71
C HIS A 145 21.15 6.26 -12.76
N ARG A 146 21.98 6.28 -11.72
CA ARG A 146 23.08 5.32 -11.58
C ARG A 146 22.55 3.91 -11.31
N PHE A 147 21.56 3.78 -10.44
CA PHE A 147 20.97 2.50 -10.07
C PHE A 147 20.44 1.76 -11.31
N MET A 148 19.64 2.43 -12.15
CA MET A 148 19.07 1.85 -13.37
C MET A 148 20.15 1.37 -14.36
N LYS A 149 21.25 2.11 -14.53
CA LYS A 149 22.36 1.72 -15.42
C LYS A 149 23.09 0.45 -14.97
N LEU A 150 22.90 0.04 -13.71
CA LEU A 150 23.59 -1.08 -13.09
C LEU A 150 22.66 -2.27 -12.80
N CYS A 151 21.41 -2.22 -13.26
CA CYS A 151 20.49 -3.35 -13.29
C CYS A 151 20.85 -4.33 -14.43
N ARG A 152 20.70 -5.63 -14.17
CA ARG A 152 20.82 -6.71 -15.17
C ARG A 152 19.79 -7.79 -14.90
N VAL A 153 19.40 -8.53 -15.93
CA VAL A 153 18.63 -9.77 -15.76
C VAL A 153 19.63 -10.92 -15.69
N VAL A 154 19.59 -11.70 -14.61
CA VAL A 154 20.49 -12.83 -14.36
C VAL A 154 19.68 -14.06 -13.96
N ASP A 155 20.16 -15.25 -14.30
CA ASP A 155 19.56 -16.50 -13.84
C ASP A 155 19.85 -16.71 -12.35
N VAL A 156 18.78 -16.89 -11.57
CA VAL A 156 18.80 -17.18 -10.14
C VAL A 156 17.99 -18.45 -9.93
N ASP A 157 18.69 -19.57 -9.77
CA ASP A 157 18.09 -20.89 -9.52
C ASP A 157 17.07 -21.30 -10.60
N GLY A 158 17.36 -21.00 -11.87
CA GLY A 158 16.51 -21.31 -13.03
C GLY A 158 15.42 -20.27 -13.31
N GLU A 159 15.42 -19.14 -12.61
CA GLU A 159 14.49 -18.02 -12.82
C GLU A 159 15.27 -16.75 -13.19
N LYS A 160 14.90 -16.09 -14.29
CA LYS A 160 15.47 -14.79 -14.66
C LYS A 160 14.95 -13.70 -13.74
N GLN A 161 15.83 -13.09 -12.94
CA GLN A 161 15.49 -12.01 -11.99
C GLN A 161 16.28 -10.74 -12.27
N ILE A 162 15.75 -9.58 -11.87
CA ILE A 162 16.49 -8.31 -11.87
C ILE A 162 17.51 -8.37 -10.72
N CYS A 163 18.78 -8.29 -11.09
CA CYS A 163 19.92 -8.24 -10.18
C CYS A 163 20.65 -6.90 -10.30
N TYR A 164 21.30 -6.50 -9.23
CA TYR A 164 22.01 -5.22 -9.15
C TYR A 164 23.51 -5.42 -9.03
N ARG A 165 24.31 -4.42 -9.43
CA ARG A 165 25.76 -4.47 -9.23
C ARG A 165 26.06 -4.47 -7.72
N ASP A 166 26.94 -5.36 -7.25
CA ASP A 166 27.33 -5.49 -5.82
C ASP A 166 27.56 -4.14 -5.09
N LYS A 167 28.29 -3.20 -5.70
CA LYS A 167 28.61 -1.88 -5.16
C LYS A 167 27.41 -0.94 -4.99
N GLU A 168 26.22 -1.33 -5.44
CA GLU A 168 24.98 -0.55 -5.27
C GLU A 168 24.22 -0.96 -4.01
N MET A 169 24.77 -1.84 -3.17
CA MET A 169 24.17 -2.22 -1.89
C MET A 169 23.86 -1.00 -1.01
N ASP A 170 24.80 -0.06 -0.88
CA ASP A 170 24.60 1.17 -0.10
C ASP A 170 23.48 2.03 -0.69
N ASN A 171 23.40 2.15 -2.01
CA ASN A 171 22.34 2.87 -2.72
C ASN A 171 20.95 2.23 -2.46
N ILE A 172 20.89 0.90 -2.33
CA ILE A 172 19.66 0.21 -1.90
C ILE A 172 19.32 0.53 -0.45
N TYR A 173 20.30 0.55 0.46
CA TYR A 173 20.05 0.98 1.84
C TYR A 173 19.55 2.43 1.90
N ASP A 174 20.14 3.34 1.12
CA ASP A 174 19.71 4.73 0.99
C ASP A 174 18.27 4.84 0.47
N MET A 175 17.86 3.96 -0.45
CA MET A 175 16.48 3.87 -0.94
C MET A 175 15.51 3.53 0.22
N TYR A 176 15.78 2.48 1.00
CA TYR A 176 14.92 2.09 2.12
C TYR A 176 14.96 3.10 3.28
N HIS A 177 16.12 3.74 3.49
CA HIS A 177 16.25 4.84 4.43
C HIS A 177 15.39 6.03 4.02
N THR A 178 15.43 6.42 2.74
CA THR A 178 14.59 7.48 2.15
C THR A 178 13.11 7.19 2.38
N ARG A 179 12.67 5.95 2.13
CA ARG A 179 11.30 5.52 2.45
C ARG A 179 10.95 5.75 3.93
N SER A 180 11.76 5.22 4.84
CA SER A 180 11.53 5.33 6.29
C SER A 180 11.45 6.80 6.74
N MET A 181 12.32 7.64 6.16
CA MET A 181 12.36 9.08 6.39
C MET A 181 11.08 9.79 5.91
N LEU A 182 10.61 9.52 4.69
CA LEU A 182 9.36 10.09 4.17
C LEU A 182 8.15 9.69 5.01
N HIS A 183 8.07 8.41 5.40
CA HIS A 183 7.03 7.95 6.32
C HIS A 183 7.06 8.68 7.65
N ARG A 184 8.24 8.85 8.26
CA ARG A 184 8.36 9.49 9.58
C ARG A 184 8.11 10.99 9.55
N ARG A 185 8.62 11.68 8.53
CA ARG A 185 8.64 13.16 8.47
C ARG A 185 7.41 13.76 7.80
N ALA A 186 6.77 13.02 6.88
CA ALA A 186 5.66 13.54 6.09
C ALA A 186 4.40 12.67 6.22
N TYR A 187 4.42 11.44 5.70
CA TYR A 187 3.19 10.63 5.56
C TYR A 187 2.55 10.25 6.90
N LYS A 188 3.35 10.14 7.96
CA LYS A 188 2.90 9.86 9.33
C LYS A 188 3.28 11.00 10.29
N HIS A 189 3.40 12.22 9.77
CA HIS A 189 3.53 13.38 10.63
C HIS A 189 2.28 13.50 11.51
N LYS A 190 2.46 13.79 12.80
CA LYS A 190 1.36 13.83 13.79
C LYS A 190 0.17 14.69 13.36
N THR A 191 0.44 15.87 12.80
CA THR A 191 -0.62 16.79 12.36
C THR A 191 -1.32 16.26 11.11
N THR A 192 -0.59 15.59 10.20
CA THR A 192 -1.19 14.94 9.02
C THR A 192 -2.14 13.85 9.47
N MET A 193 -1.72 13.00 10.42
CA MET A 193 -2.56 11.92 10.94
C MET A 193 -3.81 12.43 11.64
N ILE A 194 -3.72 13.55 12.37
CA ILE A 194 -4.90 14.19 13.00
C ILE A 194 -5.88 14.69 11.93
N ILE A 195 -5.39 15.37 10.88
CA ILE A 195 -6.24 15.86 9.79
C ILE A 195 -6.87 14.69 9.02
N GLU A 196 -6.09 13.63 8.73
CA GLU A 196 -6.63 12.42 8.10
C GLU A 196 -7.76 11.81 8.93
N TYR A 197 -7.61 11.77 10.26
CA TYR A 197 -8.65 11.26 11.15
C TYR A 197 -9.90 12.15 11.16
N MET A 198 -9.75 13.46 11.21
CA MET A 198 -10.88 14.40 11.12
C MET A 198 -11.64 14.26 9.79
N ILE A 199 -10.94 14.12 8.66
CA ILE A 199 -11.57 13.90 7.35
C ILE A 199 -12.28 12.55 7.30
N ASP A 200 -11.68 11.50 7.85
CA ASP A 200 -12.29 10.17 7.96
C ASP A 200 -13.59 10.20 8.79
N GLU A 201 -13.62 10.93 9.90
CA GLU A 201 -14.85 11.14 10.68
C GLU A 201 -15.92 11.91 9.89
N ALA A 202 -15.54 12.99 9.21
CA ALA A 202 -16.47 13.73 8.36
C ALA A 202 -17.05 12.85 7.24
N PHE A 203 -16.24 11.99 6.62
CA PHE A 203 -16.71 11.06 5.60
C PHE A 203 -17.67 10.01 6.16
N LYS A 204 -17.45 9.51 7.38
CA LYS A 204 -18.38 8.58 8.05
C LYS A 204 -19.72 9.22 8.32
N LEU A 205 -19.72 10.45 8.85
CA LEU A 205 -20.94 11.21 9.12
C LEU A 205 -21.70 11.55 7.83
N ALA A 206 -20.99 11.81 6.72
CA ALA A 206 -21.58 12.14 5.43
C ALA A 206 -22.01 10.92 4.58
N ASN A 207 -21.59 9.70 4.96
CA ASN A 207 -21.68 8.51 4.11
C ASN A 207 -23.09 8.24 3.56
N ASP A 208 -24.09 8.35 4.41
CA ASP A 208 -25.47 7.95 4.09
C ASP A 208 -26.27 9.04 3.39
N TYR A 209 -25.76 10.28 3.39
CA TYR A 209 -26.46 11.45 2.86
C TYR A 209 -25.91 11.87 1.49
N ILE A 210 -24.64 11.57 1.21
CA ILE A 210 -24.02 11.86 -0.08
C ILE A 210 -24.19 10.66 -1.01
N LEU A 211 -25.05 10.86 -2.03
CA LEU A 211 -25.16 9.93 -3.15
C LEU A 211 -24.34 10.39 -4.35
N THR A 212 -23.57 9.48 -4.92
CA THR A 212 -22.83 9.66 -6.16
C THR A 212 -23.52 8.86 -7.26
N LYS A 213 -23.72 9.48 -8.42
CA LYS A 213 -24.41 8.87 -9.56
C LYS A 213 -23.52 7.84 -10.25
N GLY A 214 -23.92 6.57 -10.19
CA GLY A 214 -23.47 5.48 -11.06
C GLY A 214 -24.61 5.02 -11.94
N LYS A 215 -24.86 3.70 -11.99
CA LYS A 215 -26.13 3.13 -12.49
C LYS A 215 -27.35 3.60 -11.68
N THR A 216 -27.18 3.68 -10.36
CA THR A 216 -28.13 4.24 -9.38
C THR A 216 -27.42 5.30 -8.54
N GLY A 217 -27.99 5.73 -7.41
CA GLY A 217 -27.25 6.48 -6.40
C GLY A 217 -26.50 5.52 -5.47
N TYR A 218 -25.22 5.80 -5.22
CA TYR A 218 -24.37 5.03 -4.30
C TYR A 218 -23.86 5.92 -3.18
N ARG A 219 -23.84 5.41 -1.95
CA ARG A 219 -23.18 6.07 -0.80
C ARG A 219 -21.68 6.16 -1.03
N ILE A 220 -20.99 6.96 -0.20
CA ILE A 220 -19.53 7.13 -0.30
C ILE A 220 -18.80 5.78 -0.26
N SER A 221 -19.13 4.92 0.71
CA SER A 221 -18.50 3.60 0.88
C SER A 221 -18.92 2.56 -0.18
N GLU A 222 -20.04 2.76 -0.86
CA GLU A 222 -20.59 1.85 -1.88
C GLU A 222 -20.10 2.19 -3.29
N CYS A 223 -19.51 3.38 -3.51
CA CYS A 223 -19.03 3.79 -4.82
C CYS A 223 -18.04 2.78 -5.43
N ILE A 224 -17.26 2.05 -4.62
CA ILE A 224 -16.32 1.03 -5.11
C ILE A 224 -16.99 -0.19 -5.76
N ASP A 225 -18.30 -0.36 -5.58
CA ASP A 225 -19.09 -1.44 -6.18
C ASP A 225 -19.58 -1.08 -7.59
N ASP A 226 -19.49 0.19 -7.99
CA ASP A 226 -19.93 0.70 -9.29
C ASP A 226 -18.90 1.69 -9.86
N LEU A 227 -18.20 1.28 -10.92
CA LEU A 227 -17.03 2.02 -11.42
C LEU A 227 -17.41 3.37 -12.06
N ASP A 228 -18.66 3.53 -12.51
CA ASP A 228 -19.19 4.82 -12.98
C ASP A 228 -19.39 5.81 -11.83
N ALA A 229 -19.79 5.32 -10.66
CA ALA A 229 -19.83 6.11 -9.43
C ALA A 229 -18.41 6.38 -8.91
N TYR A 230 -17.56 5.35 -8.86
CA TYR A 230 -16.19 5.48 -8.34
C TYR A 230 -15.34 6.48 -9.11
N THR A 231 -15.50 6.56 -10.44
CA THR A 231 -14.81 7.53 -11.30
C THR A 231 -15.10 8.99 -10.90
N LYS A 232 -16.27 9.25 -10.29
CA LYS A 232 -16.69 10.58 -9.85
C LYS A 232 -16.34 10.85 -8.38
N LEU A 233 -15.91 9.83 -7.64
CA LEU A 233 -15.55 9.95 -6.23
C LEU A 233 -14.08 10.39 -6.11
N THR A 234 -13.89 11.70 -5.98
CA THR A 234 -12.57 12.34 -5.89
C THR A 234 -12.44 13.18 -4.61
N ASP A 235 -11.29 13.81 -4.42
CA ASP A 235 -11.05 14.75 -3.30
C ASP A 235 -12.08 15.90 -3.25
N TYR A 236 -12.80 16.16 -4.34
CA TYR A 236 -13.94 17.09 -4.36
C TYR A 236 -15.02 16.72 -3.32
N LEU A 237 -15.09 15.46 -2.88
CA LEU A 237 -15.95 15.05 -1.76
C LEU A 237 -15.76 15.94 -0.53
N TYR A 238 -14.52 16.37 -0.23
CA TYR A 238 -14.24 17.31 0.85
C TYR A 238 -15.04 18.61 0.69
N HIS A 239 -14.95 19.23 -0.48
CA HIS A 239 -15.66 20.48 -0.76
C HIS A 239 -17.17 20.31 -0.85
N ARG A 240 -17.64 19.14 -1.33
CA ARG A 240 -19.08 18.81 -1.35
C ARG A 240 -19.66 18.78 0.07
N ILE A 241 -18.92 18.26 1.05
CA ILE A 241 -19.32 18.29 2.46
C ILE A 241 -19.18 19.70 3.02
N LEU A 242 -18.02 20.35 2.82
CA LEU A 242 -17.71 21.66 3.39
C LEU A 242 -18.71 22.75 2.96
N TYR A 243 -19.17 22.72 1.71
CA TYR A 243 -20.09 23.73 1.16
C TYR A 243 -21.55 23.27 1.10
N SER A 244 -21.88 22.16 1.77
CA SER A 244 -23.26 21.68 1.90
C SER A 244 -24.12 22.66 2.70
N THR A 245 -25.43 22.68 2.44
CA THR A 245 -26.40 23.46 3.25
C THR A 245 -27.40 22.57 3.97
N GLU A 246 -27.37 21.27 3.69
CA GLU A 246 -28.24 20.27 4.29
C GLU A 246 -27.92 20.08 5.77
N ASP A 247 -28.96 19.98 6.60
CA ASP A 247 -28.85 19.81 8.05
C ASP A 247 -28.24 18.45 8.42
N ASP A 248 -28.54 17.41 7.63
CA ASP A 248 -27.99 16.07 7.80
C ASP A 248 -26.44 16.03 7.66
N LEU A 249 -25.87 17.00 6.94
CA LEU A 249 -24.42 17.13 6.74
C LEU A 249 -23.76 18.10 7.72
N SER A 250 -24.52 18.70 8.65
CA SER A 250 -24.03 19.74 9.56
C SER A 250 -22.83 19.31 10.40
N GLN A 251 -22.88 18.12 11.01
CA GLN A 251 -21.77 17.62 11.84
C GLN A 251 -20.51 17.33 11.02
N ALA A 252 -20.66 16.73 9.84
CA ALA A 252 -19.54 16.48 8.94
C ALA A 252 -18.91 17.81 8.47
N ARG A 253 -19.74 18.79 8.13
CA ARG A 253 -19.33 20.14 7.71
C ARG A 253 -18.57 20.87 8.83
N GLU A 254 -19.07 20.83 10.06
CA GLU A 254 -18.40 21.46 11.22
C GLU A 254 -16.99 20.91 11.44
N ILE A 255 -16.77 19.60 11.28
CA ILE A 255 -15.43 19.00 11.38
C ILE A 255 -14.50 19.55 10.31
N LEU A 256 -14.97 19.72 9.07
CA LEU A 256 -14.14 20.29 7.98
C LEU A 256 -13.87 21.79 8.17
N GLU A 257 -14.86 22.56 8.64
CA GLU A 257 -14.68 23.99 9.00
C GLU A 257 -13.64 24.18 10.11
N ARG A 258 -13.56 23.23 11.05
CA ARG A 258 -12.50 23.19 12.06
C ARG A 258 -11.12 22.95 11.44
N ILE A 259 -11.00 22.15 10.38
CA ILE A 259 -9.75 21.98 9.65
C ILE A 259 -9.34 23.30 8.97
N GLU A 260 -10.27 23.97 8.28
CA GLU A 260 -10.05 25.24 7.58
C GLU A 260 -9.61 26.36 8.56
N SER A 261 -10.23 26.43 9.74
CA SER A 261 -9.88 27.38 10.80
C SER A 261 -8.70 26.95 11.69
N ARG A 262 -8.07 25.82 11.35
CA ARG A 262 -6.96 25.20 12.12
C ARG A 262 -7.30 24.84 13.57
N ASN A 263 -8.58 24.69 13.89
CA ASN A 263 -9.08 24.16 15.16
C ASN A 263 -9.04 22.61 15.19
N LEU A 264 -7.83 22.07 15.06
CA LEU A 264 -7.58 20.63 14.98
C LEU A 264 -7.72 19.93 16.34
N TYR A 265 -7.93 18.61 16.33
CA TYR A 265 -7.77 17.81 17.54
C TYR A 265 -6.36 17.94 18.13
N ARG A 266 -6.26 17.84 19.45
CA ARG A 266 -5.00 18.06 20.15
C ARG A 266 -4.19 16.78 20.23
N PHE A 267 -2.93 16.87 19.82
CA PHE A 267 -1.93 15.84 20.06
C PHE A 267 -1.55 15.82 21.54
N ILE A 268 -1.80 14.71 22.24
CA ILE A 268 -1.49 14.55 23.67
C ILE A 268 -0.09 13.93 23.85
N GLY A 269 0.26 12.89 23.10
CA GLY A 269 1.55 12.22 23.23
C GLY A 269 1.79 11.10 22.22
N GLU A 270 3.01 10.57 22.20
CA GLU A 270 3.45 9.44 21.39
C GLU A 270 4.20 8.44 22.29
N ALA A 271 3.92 7.15 22.11
CA ALA A 271 4.67 6.07 22.76
C ALA A 271 5.20 5.08 21.71
N LYS A 272 6.43 4.61 21.91
CA LYS A 272 7.07 3.62 21.03
C LYS A 272 6.99 2.24 21.65
N TYR A 273 6.43 1.29 20.90
CA TYR A 273 6.40 -0.11 21.30
C TYR A 273 7.58 -0.86 20.65
N LYS A 274 8.53 -1.37 21.45
CA LYS A 274 9.55 -2.29 20.94
C LYS A 274 8.96 -3.70 20.89
N GLN A 275 8.78 -4.26 19.70
CA GLN A 275 8.48 -5.68 19.56
C GLN A 275 9.64 -6.49 20.14
N GLN A 276 9.37 -7.30 21.17
CA GLN A 276 10.33 -8.31 21.63
C GLN A 276 10.41 -9.41 20.56
N GLN A 277 11.64 -9.89 20.28
CA GLN A 277 12.03 -10.69 19.11
C GLN A 277 11.35 -12.07 18.92
N GLN A 278 10.28 -12.43 19.64
CA GLN A 278 9.73 -13.80 19.64
C GLN A 278 8.20 -13.93 19.49
N GLN A 279 7.48 -12.93 18.96
CA GLN A 279 6.06 -13.13 18.61
C GLN A 279 5.68 -12.32 17.35
N PRO A 280 5.23 -12.97 16.26
CA PRO A 280 4.53 -12.29 15.19
C PRO A 280 3.08 -12.10 15.66
N LYS A 281 2.85 -11.12 16.53
CA LYS A 281 1.49 -10.74 16.93
C LYS A 281 1.22 -9.38 16.34
N SER A 282 0.27 -9.38 15.41
CA SER A 282 -0.23 -8.20 14.71
C SER A 282 -0.53 -7.07 15.68
N ILE A 283 -0.52 -5.83 15.19
CA ILE A 283 -0.96 -4.61 15.89
C ILE A 283 -2.30 -4.82 16.63
N THR A 284 -3.11 -5.80 16.20
CA THR A 284 -4.33 -6.30 16.84
C THR A 284 -4.17 -6.63 18.34
N GLN A 285 -3.03 -7.15 18.81
CA GLN A 285 -2.86 -7.43 20.24
C GLN A 285 -2.44 -6.23 21.09
N ALA A 286 -1.85 -5.20 20.46
CA ALA A 286 -1.73 -3.92 21.12
C ALA A 286 -3.11 -3.27 21.22
N SER A 287 -3.95 -3.35 20.17
CA SER A 287 -5.33 -2.83 20.20
C SER A 287 -6.22 -3.49 21.24
N ASP A 288 -5.96 -4.74 21.63
CA ASP A 288 -6.69 -5.39 22.72
C ASP A 288 -6.41 -4.78 24.11
N LYS A 289 -5.23 -4.17 24.32
CA LYS A 289 -4.86 -3.49 25.58
C LYS A 289 -5.22 -2.00 25.61
N ILE A 290 -5.50 -1.43 24.45
CA ILE A 290 -5.72 0.00 24.25
C ILE A 290 -7.01 0.52 24.92
N PRO A 291 -8.16 -0.20 24.88
CA PRO A 291 -9.35 0.20 25.63
C PRO A 291 -9.09 0.34 27.14
N GLY A 292 -8.24 -0.55 27.70
CA GLY A 292 -7.83 -0.46 29.09
C GLY A 292 -7.03 0.80 29.39
N MET A 293 -6.09 1.18 28.52
CA MET A 293 -5.30 2.40 28.70
C MET A 293 -6.12 3.68 28.59
N ILE A 294 -7.08 3.75 27.65
CA ILE A 294 -8.01 4.88 27.55
C ILE A 294 -8.86 4.98 28.81
N SER A 295 -9.43 3.85 29.26
CA SER A 295 -10.20 3.79 30.50
C SER A 295 -9.40 4.24 31.71
N ASP A 296 -8.11 3.88 31.80
CA ASP A 296 -7.24 4.31 32.90
C ASP A 296 -6.96 5.81 32.86
N ILE A 297 -6.74 6.40 31.68
CA ILE A 297 -6.59 7.86 31.53
C ILE A 297 -7.87 8.58 31.95
N VAL A 298 -9.02 8.10 31.50
CA VAL A 298 -10.33 8.68 31.84
C VAL A 298 -10.62 8.57 33.34
N LYS A 299 -10.28 7.46 33.99
CA LYS A 299 -10.40 7.31 35.46
C LYS A 299 -9.49 8.27 36.24
N CYS A 300 -8.35 8.68 35.67
CA CYS A 300 -7.47 9.66 36.29
C CYS A 300 -7.99 11.10 36.16
N ASP A 301 -8.99 11.36 35.33
CA ASP A 301 -9.67 12.65 35.29
C ASP A 301 -10.68 12.78 36.43
N GLU A 302 -10.21 13.27 37.58
CA GLU A 302 -11.05 13.52 38.75
C GLU A 302 -12.21 14.49 38.46
N SER A 303 -12.13 15.29 37.39
CA SER A 303 -13.17 16.23 36.99
C SER A 303 -14.30 15.60 36.15
N ASN A 304 -14.15 14.35 35.70
CA ASN A 304 -15.07 13.65 34.80
C ASN A 304 -15.44 14.44 33.52
N VAL A 305 -14.53 15.29 33.05
CA VAL A 305 -14.71 16.11 31.84
C VAL A 305 -14.40 15.29 30.59
N ILE A 306 -13.39 14.42 30.65
CA ILE A 306 -12.94 13.60 29.53
C ILE A 306 -13.68 12.26 29.55
N LYS A 307 -14.25 11.89 28.41
CA LYS A 307 -14.90 10.60 28.17
C LYS A 307 -14.02 9.71 27.30
N ASP A 308 -14.31 8.41 27.29
CA ASP A 308 -13.60 7.45 26.41
C ASP A 308 -13.65 7.86 24.93
N ALA A 309 -14.76 8.47 24.48
CA ALA A 309 -14.94 8.95 23.12
C ALA A 309 -14.10 10.18 22.76
N ASP A 310 -13.54 10.90 23.75
CA ASP A 310 -12.75 12.11 23.53
C ASP A 310 -11.27 11.80 23.25
N ILE A 311 -10.85 10.55 23.46
CA ILE A 311 -9.47 10.10 23.25
C ILE A 311 -9.41 9.15 22.07
N VAL A 312 -8.64 9.56 21.05
CA VAL A 312 -8.42 8.76 19.85
C VAL A 312 -6.99 8.27 19.83
N LEU A 313 -6.81 6.97 19.60
CA LEU A 313 -5.50 6.40 19.38
C LEU A 313 -5.25 6.14 17.90
N LEU A 314 -4.18 6.74 17.38
CA LEU A 314 -3.71 6.51 16.03
C LEU A 314 -2.43 5.68 16.06
N SER A 315 -2.47 4.49 15.46
CA SER A 315 -1.29 3.63 15.34
C SER A 315 -0.57 3.86 14.01
N MET A 316 0.75 3.75 14.04
CA MET A 316 1.59 3.80 12.84
C MET A 316 2.73 2.79 12.91
N THR A 317 3.05 2.19 11.77
CA THR A 317 4.21 1.31 11.62
C THR A 317 5.21 1.98 10.69
N ILE A 318 6.46 2.05 11.11
CA ILE A 318 7.58 2.47 10.27
C ILE A 318 8.48 1.25 10.10
N ASP A 319 8.64 0.81 8.85
CA ASP A 319 9.51 -0.29 8.46
C ASP A 319 10.28 0.06 7.18
N TYR A 320 11.10 -0.88 6.70
CA TYR A 320 11.72 -0.81 5.38
C TYR A 320 10.87 -1.48 4.30
N GLY A 321 9.54 -1.45 4.43
CA GLY A 321 8.60 -2.07 3.48
C GLY A 321 8.51 -3.60 3.60
N LYS A 322 9.19 -4.19 4.59
CA LYS A 322 9.31 -5.64 4.80
C LYS A 322 9.13 -6.08 6.25
N LYS A 323 8.39 -5.32 7.06
CA LYS A 323 8.25 -5.60 8.50
C LYS A 323 9.65 -5.70 9.13
N ASP A 324 9.94 -6.82 9.79
CA ASP A 324 11.19 -7.04 10.54
C ASP A 324 12.34 -7.61 9.71
N LYS A 325 12.13 -7.88 8.42
CA LYS A 325 13.18 -8.42 7.54
C LYS A 325 14.11 -7.32 7.04
N ASN A 326 15.39 -7.65 6.89
CA ASN A 326 16.32 -6.73 6.27
C ASN A 326 16.00 -6.59 4.77
N PRO A 327 15.88 -5.36 4.24
CA PRO A 327 15.54 -5.10 2.85
C PRO A 327 16.41 -5.82 1.82
N VAL A 328 17.70 -5.98 2.12
CA VAL A 328 18.70 -6.50 1.18
C VAL A 328 18.74 -8.04 1.12
N ASP A 329 18.16 -8.74 2.10
CA ASP A 329 18.26 -10.20 2.20
C ASP A 329 17.65 -10.93 0.98
N ASP A 330 16.57 -10.39 0.42
CA ASP A 330 15.91 -10.94 -0.78
C ASP A 330 16.33 -10.20 -2.08
N VAL A 331 17.48 -9.52 -2.06
CA VAL A 331 18.07 -8.87 -3.24
C VAL A 331 19.21 -9.73 -3.78
N LYS A 332 19.29 -9.83 -5.11
CA LYS A 332 20.35 -10.56 -5.82
C LYS A 332 21.28 -9.58 -6.51
N PHE A 333 22.57 -9.87 -6.41
CA PHE A 333 23.65 -9.03 -6.92
C PHE A 333 24.55 -9.79 -7.89
N TYR A 334 25.18 -9.09 -8.83
CA TYR A 334 26.23 -9.65 -9.69
C TYR A 334 27.57 -8.92 -9.47
N LYS A 335 28.68 -9.61 -9.78
CA LYS A 335 30.06 -9.09 -9.66
C LYS A 335 30.60 -8.57 -11.00
N LYS A 336 31.54 -7.62 -11.02
CA LYS A 336 32.10 -7.05 -12.29
C LYS A 336 32.84 -8.13 -13.06
N LYS A 337 33.52 -9.00 -12.33
CA LYS A 337 34.29 -10.12 -12.87
C LYS A 337 33.40 -11.24 -13.40
N ASP A 338 32.15 -11.32 -12.95
CA ASP A 338 31.20 -12.38 -13.31
C ASP A 338 29.78 -11.81 -13.36
N PRO A 339 29.42 -11.10 -14.44
CA PRO A 339 28.17 -10.35 -14.51
C PRO A 339 26.94 -11.22 -14.81
N GLU A 340 27.13 -12.49 -15.16
CA GLU A 340 26.06 -13.46 -15.45
C GLU A 340 25.79 -14.39 -14.25
N LYS A 341 26.46 -14.16 -13.11
CA LYS A 341 26.27 -14.96 -11.90
C LYS A 341 25.70 -14.12 -10.78
N ALA A 342 24.55 -14.55 -10.27
CA ALA A 342 23.92 -13.96 -9.11
C ALA A 342 24.59 -14.43 -7.80
N SER A 343 24.56 -13.55 -6.81
CA SER A 343 25.08 -13.75 -5.46
C SER A 343 24.26 -12.94 -4.46
N SER A 344 24.22 -13.40 -3.22
CA SER A 344 23.71 -12.60 -2.09
C SER A 344 24.89 -11.95 -1.39
N ILE A 345 24.65 -10.77 -0.79
CA ILE A 345 25.65 -10.05 0.02
C ILE A 345 25.15 -10.06 1.46
N ASP A 346 26.04 -10.36 2.40
CA ASP A 346 25.73 -10.35 3.83
C ASP A 346 25.68 -8.91 4.34
N LYS A 347 24.78 -8.61 5.27
CA LYS A 347 24.63 -7.27 5.86
C LYS A 347 25.91 -6.77 6.55
N ASN A 348 26.77 -7.67 7.02
CA ASN A 348 28.00 -7.33 7.73
C ASN A 348 29.22 -7.13 6.80
N GLN A 349 29.05 -7.32 5.50
CA GLN A 349 30.02 -6.92 4.47
C GLN A 349 29.81 -5.46 4.10
#